data_AF-A0AA38F664-F1
#
_entry.id   AF-A0AA38F664-F1
#
_cell.length_a   1.000
_cell.length_b   1.000
_cell.length_c   1.000
_cell.angle_alpha   90.00
_cell.angle_beta   90.00
_cell.angle_gamma   90.00
#
_symmetry.space_group_name_H-M   'P 1'
#
loop_
_entity.id
_entity.type
_entity.pdbx_description
1 polymer ?
#
loop_
_entity_poly.entity_id
_entity_poly.type
_entity_poly.pdbx_seq_one_letter_code
_entity_poly.pdbx_strand_id
1 'polypeptide(L)'
;MQSFVPTRMYGSRMLSIGLEVFNSEGMANTVGKSTSKKVITKEDWEKKLNDVKIRKEDMNKLVMNFLVTEGYVEAAERFRTESGTEPEIDLATITDRMAVRRAVQSGNVQDAIEKVNDLNPE
;
A
#
# COMPACT_ATOMS: atom_id res chain seq x y z
N MET A 1 -20.35 27.74 57.52
CA MET A 1 -19.67 26.92 58.56
C MET A 1 -20.31 25.54 58.57
N GLN A 2 -19.46 24.50 58.68
CA GLN A 2 -19.69 23.08 59.01
C GLN A 2 -21.05 22.74 59.68
N SER A 3 -21.71 21.59 59.55
CA SER A 3 -21.33 20.26 59.01
C SER A 3 -22.45 19.24 59.33
N PHE A 4 -22.36 18.09 58.65
CA PHE A 4 -22.68 16.73 59.10
C PHE A 4 -24.14 16.22 59.12
N VAL A 5 -24.33 15.15 58.35
CA VAL A 5 -25.56 14.37 58.17
C VAL A 5 -25.58 13.20 59.17
N PRO A 6 -26.69 12.95 59.89
CA PRO A 6 -26.87 11.69 60.61
C PRO A 6 -27.92 10.80 59.91
N THR A 7 -27.48 9.76 59.21
CA THR A 7 -28.35 8.68 58.74
C THR A 7 -28.66 7.76 59.92
N ARG A 8 -29.95 7.50 60.20
CA ARG A 8 -30.39 6.65 61.31
C ARG A 8 -30.68 5.23 60.81
N MET A 9 -30.05 4.24 61.46
CA MET A 9 -30.13 2.82 61.16
C MET A 9 -31.32 2.16 61.88
N TYR A 10 -32.10 1.34 61.18
CA TYR A 10 -33.05 0.40 61.78
C TYR A 10 -32.94 -0.95 61.04
N GLY A 11 -32.29 -1.95 61.66
CA GLY A 11 -31.98 -3.24 61.01
C GLY A 11 -30.88 -3.16 59.95
N SER A 12 -30.48 -4.29 59.34
CA SER A 12 -29.26 -4.35 58.49
C SER A 12 -29.36 -3.66 57.11
N ARG A 13 -30.40 -2.87 56.83
CA ARG A 13 -30.53 -2.14 55.56
C ARG A 13 -30.71 -0.65 55.81
N MET A 14 -29.67 0.15 55.49
CA MET A 14 -29.86 1.54 55.09
C MET A 14 -30.41 1.55 53.67
N LEU A 15 -31.52 2.26 53.41
CA LEU A 15 -31.96 2.58 52.06
C LEU A 15 -30.99 3.63 51.49
N SER A 16 -29.89 3.12 50.95
CA SER A 16 -28.96 3.83 50.09
C SER A 16 -29.60 4.05 48.73
N ILE A 17 -29.22 5.16 48.09
CA ILE A 17 -29.53 5.49 46.70
C ILE A 17 -29.26 4.24 45.83
N GLY A 18 -30.32 3.70 45.23
CA GLY A 18 -30.29 2.42 44.52
C GLY A 18 -31.25 2.44 43.35
N LEU A 19 -30.68 2.19 42.17
CA LEU A 19 -31.28 2.01 40.84
C LEU A 19 -32.73 1.51 40.85
N GLU A 20 -33.63 2.27 40.22
CA GLU A 20 -34.85 1.71 39.61
C GLU A 20 -34.59 1.34 38.15
N VAL A 21 -35.07 0.15 37.80
CA VAL A 21 -34.81 -0.61 36.57
C VAL A 21 -35.56 0.03 35.39
N PHE A 22 -34.83 0.60 34.44
CA PHE A 22 -35.39 1.04 33.15
C PHE A 22 -35.30 -0.10 32.14
N ASN A 23 -36.45 -0.49 31.59
CA ASN A 23 -36.56 -1.53 30.56
C ASN A 23 -35.98 -0.99 29.24
N SER A 24 -34.86 -1.56 28.78
CA SER A 24 -34.16 -1.19 27.54
C SER A 24 -34.23 -2.36 26.57
N GLU A 25 -35.36 -2.46 25.86
CA GLU A 25 -35.40 -3.20 24.59
C GLU A 25 -34.79 -2.30 23.52
N GLY A 26 -33.67 -2.76 22.96
CA GLY A 26 -33.16 -2.26 21.69
C GLY A 26 -32.14 -1.12 21.78
N MET A 27 -30.90 -1.43 22.15
CA MET A 27 -29.75 -0.89 21.43
C MET A 27 -28.74 -2.02 21.22
N ALA A 28 -28.73 -2.53 19.99
CA ALA A 28 -27.72 -3.45 19.50
C ALA A 28 -26.34 -2.93 19.89
N ASN A 29 -25.67 -3.69 20.76
CA ASN A 29 -24.26 -3.52 21.03
C ASN A 29 -23.55 -3.77 19.70
N THR A 30 -23.31 -2.71 18.93
CA THR A 30 -22.32 -2.71 17.87
C THR A 30 -20.98 -2.76 18.57
N VAL A 31 -20.64 -3.96 19.06
CA VAL A 31 -19.28 -4.34 19.38
C VAL A 31 -18.50 -3.98 18.14
N GLY A 32 -17.77 -2.86 18.23
CA GLY A 32 -16.83 -2.43 17.20
C GLY A 32 -16.02 -3.66 16.86
N LYS A 33 -16.13 -4.08 15.60
CA LYS A 33 -15.41 -5.21 15.04
C LYS A 33 -13.93 -4.92 15.22
N SER A 34 -13.39 -5.30 16.38
CA SER A 34 -11.97 -5.32 16.64
C SER A 34 -11.43 -6.29 15.61
N THR A 35 -10.80 -5.74 14.57
CA THR A 35 -10.08 -6.55 13.60
C THR A 35 -8.92 -7.16 14.38
N SER A 36 -9.17 -8.31 15.00
CA SER A 36 -8.16 -9.17 15.57
C SER A 36 -7.09 -9.32 14.49
N LYS A 37 -5.88 -8.84 14.79
CA LYS A 37 -4.75 -8.91 13.86
C LYS A 37 -4.63 -10.37 13.43
N LYS A 38 -4.83 -10.64 12.14
CA LYS A 38 -4.68 -11.98 11.60
C LYS A 38 -3.20 -12.34 11.71
N VAL A 39 -2.86 -13.16 12.69
CA VAL A 39 -1.53 -13.76 12.80
C VAL A 39 -1.48 -14.90 11.79
N ILE A 40 -0.61 -14.76 10.78
CA ILE A 40 -0.36 -15.82 9.79
C ILE A 40 0.95 -16.48 10.23
N THR A 41 0.92 -17.80 10.41
CA THR A 41 2.14 -18.57 10.72
C THR A 41 3.03 -18.68 9.48
N LYS A 42 4.30 -19.04 9.68
CA LYS A 42 5.24 -19.22 8.57
C LYS A 42 4.76 -20.30 7.60
N GLU A 43 4.24 -21.40 8.15
CA GLU A 43 3.73 -22.54 7.39
C GLU A 43 2.51 -22.15 6.54
N ASP A 44 1.59 -21.36 7.10
CA ASP A 44 0.43 -20.85 6.38
C ASP A 44 0.81 -19.85 5.28
N TRP A 45 1.86 -19.05 5.51
CA TRP A 45 2.41 -18.14 4.49
C TRP A 45 3.05 -18.90 3.34
N GLU A 46 3.90 -19.88 3.63
CA GLU A 46 4.54 -20.73 2.62
C GLU A 46 3.50 -21.50 1.78
N LYS A 47 2.46 -22.04 2.44
CA LYS A 47 1.36 -22.71 1.74
C LYS A 47 0.66 -21.77 0.77
N LYS A 48 0.32 -20.54 1.21
CA LYS A 48 -0.30 -19.53 0.35
C LYS A 48 0.61 -19.11 -0.79
N LEU A 49 1.90 -18.93 -0.53
CA LEU A 49 2.89 -18.54 -1.53
C LEU A 49 3.01 -19.60 -2.64
N ASN A 50 3.05 -20.88 -2.27
CA ASN A 50 3.11 -21.99 -3.24
C ASN A 50 1.82 -22.14 -4.09
N ASP A 51 0.69 -21.68 -3.54
CA ASP A 51 -0.60 -21.67 -4.23
C ASP A 51 -0.68 -20.54 -5.27
N VAL A 52 0.05 -19.44 -5.08
CA VAL A 52 0.13 -18.35 -6.07
C VAL A 52 0.77 -18.88 -7.35
N LYS A 53 0.00 -18.87 -8.44
CA LYS A 53 0.50 -19.19 -9.79
C LYS A 53 0.79 -17.90 -10.54
N ILE A 54 2.06 -17.57 -10.67
CA ILE A 54 2.52 -16.48 -11.53
C ILE A 54 2.91 -17.08 -12.88
N ARG A 55 2.36 -16.54 -13.96
CA ARG A 55 2.74 -16.96 -15.31
C ARG A 55 4.10 -16.39 -15.65
N LYS A 56 4.95 -17.21 -16.26
CA LYS A 56 6.29 -16.78 -16.70
C LYS A 56 6.20 -15.59 -17.66
N GLU A 57 5.20 -15.59 -18.54
CA GLU A 57 4.94 -14.51 -19.49
C GLU A 57 4.70 -13.17 -18.80
N ASP A 58 3.93 -13.15 -17.72
CA ASP A 58 3.62 -11.93 -16.97
C ASP A 58 4.86 -11.41 -16.23
N MET A 59 5.67 -12.32 -15.68
CA MET A 59 6.95 -11.96 -15.07
C MET A 59 7.92 -11.38 -16.12
N ASN A 60 8.01 -12.01 -17.30
CA ASN A 60 8.89 -11.52 -18.35
C ASN A 60 8.49 -10.12 -18.83
N LYS A 61 7.18 -9.84 -18.97
CA LYS A 61 6.70 -8.50 -19.29
C LYS A 61 7.09 -7.47 -18.23
N LEU A 62 6.96 -7.83 -16.95
CA LEU A 62 7.35 -6.95 -15.86
C LEU A 62 8.86 -6.65 -15.88
N VAL A 63 9.69 -7.69 -16.08
CA VAL A 63 11.14 -7.55 -16.19
C VAL A 63 11.50 -6.68 -17.41
N MET A 64 10.89 -6.94 -18.57
CA MET A 64 11.13 -6.16 -19.78
C MET A 64 10.76 -4.68 -19.56
N ASN A 65 9.60 -4.40 -18.96
CA ASN A 65 9.17 -3.04 -18.66
C ASN A 65 10.15 -2.31 -17.72
N PHE A 66 10.67 -3.01 -16.70
CA PHE A 66 11.66 -2.46 -15.80
C PHE A 66 12.96 -2.09 -16.54
N LEU A 67 13.49 -3.00 -17.35
CA LEU A 67 14.72 -2.77 -18.11
C LEU A 67 14.59 -1.58 -19.07
N VAL A 68 13.44 -1.47 -19.74
CA VAL A 68 13.13 -0.36 -20.66
C VAL A 68 13.00 0.97 -19.92
N THR A 69 12.28 0.97 -18.78
CA THR A 69 11.98 2.20 -18.03
C THR A 69 13.21 2.79 -17.33
N GLU A 70 14.08 1.93 -16.81
CA GLU A 70 15.34 2.37 -16.20
C GLU A 70 16.46 2.64 -17.21
N GLY A 71 16.24 2.31 -18.48
CA GLY A 71 17.17 2.62 -19.55
C GLY A 71 18.31 1.61 -19.71
N TYR A 72 18.13 0.37 -19.25
CA TYR A 72 19.11 -0.70 -19.40
C TYR A 72 19.01 -1.36 -20.78
N VAL A 73 19.39 -0.63 -21.82
CA VAL A 73 19.22 -1.03 -23.24
C VAL A 73 19.84 -2.39 -23.53
N GLU A 74 21.12 -2.59 -23.18
CA GLU A 74 21.82 -3.86 -23.45
C GLU A 74 21.18 -5.05 -22.72
N ALA A 75 20.74 -4.84 -21.47
CA ALA A 75 20.06 -5.88 -20.71
C ALA A 75 18.69 -6.20 -21.33
N ALA A 76 17.95 -5.19 -21.80
CA ALA A 76 16.68 -5.37 -22.48
C ALA A 76 16.84 -6.16 -23.79
N GLU A 77 17.88 -5.90 -24.59
CA GLU A 77 18.17 -6.63 -25.83
C GLU A 77 18.50 -8.11 -25.57
N ARG A 78 19.38 -8.38 -24.59
CA ARG A 78 19.72 -9.75 -24.20
C ARG A 78 18.49 -10.47 -23.66
N PHE A 79 17.73 -9.81 -22.78
CA PHE A 79 16.51 -10.38 -22.20
C PHE A 79 15.44 -10.65 -23.26
N ARG A 80 15.27 -9.78 -24.25
CA ARG A 80 14.38 -9.99 -25.39
C ARG A 80 14.75 -11.26 -26.16
N THR A 81 16.05 -11.41 -26.47
CA THR A 81 16.57 -12.58 -27.20
C THR A 81 16.35 -13.88 -26.43
N GLU A 82 16.56 -13.88 -25.11
CA GLU A 82 16.41 -15.07 -24.27
C GLU A 82 14.96 -15.41 -23.94
N SER A 83 14.12 -14.40 -23.71
CA SER A 83 12.74 -14.57 -23.23
C SER A 83 11.69 -14.56 -24.34
N GLY A 84 12.04 -14.10 -25.54
CA GLY A 84 11.11 -13.85 -26.65
C GLY A 84 10.09 -12.74 -26.35
N THR A 85 10.29 -11.97 -25.28
CA THR A 85 9.37 -10.92 -24.86
C THR A 85 9.73 -9.62 -25.56
N GLU A 86 8.80 -9.08 -26.35
CA GLU A 86 8.97 -7.80 -27.03
C GLU A 86 8.71 -6.62 -26.09
N PRO A 87 9.54 -5.57 -26.12
CA PRO A 87 9.27 -4.33 -25.42
C PRO A 87 8.12 -3.56 -26.10
N GLU A 88 7.32 -2.85 -25.30
CA GLU A 88 6.22 -2.01 -25.82
C GLU A 88 6.73 -0.76 -26.57
N ILE A 89 7.95 -0.33 -26.25
CA ILE A 89 8.58 0.87 -26.77
C ILE A 89 9.89 0.46 -27.43
N ASP A 90 10.19 1.06 -28.58
CA ASP A 90 11.42 0.78 -29.31
C ASP A 90 12.66 1.09 -28.46
N LEU A 91 13.57 0.12 -28.35
CA LEU A 91 14.79 0.22 -27.56
C LEU A 91 15.68 1.36 -28.04
N ALA A 92 15.62 1.72 -29.33
CA ALA A 92 16.35 2.86 -29.88
C ALA A 92 15.97 4.19 -29.23
N THR A 93 14.69 4.37 -28.88
CA THR A 93 14.16 5.62 -28.30
C THR A 93 14.45 5.78 -26.80
N ILE A 94 14.94 4.72 -26.15
CA ILE A 94 15.23 4.73 -24.71
C ILE A 94 16.36 5.72 -24.40
N THR A 95 17.41 5.73 -25.22
CA THR A 95 18.59 6.59 -25.02
C THR A 95 18.19 8.06 -24.95
N ASP A 96 17.31 8.47 -25.85
CA ASP A 96 16.79 9.83 -25.95
C ASP A 96 15.98 10.22 -24.70
N ARG A 97 15.07 9.34 -24.27
CA ARG A 97 14.29 9.53 -23.04
C ARG A 97 15.19 9.60 -21.80
N MET A 98 16.26 8.83 -21.77
CA MET A 98 17.23 8.87 -20.67
C MET A 98 18.04 10.17 -20.67
N ALA A 99 18.40 10.70 -21.85
CA ALA A 99 19.09 11.98 -21.96
C ALA A 99 18.24 13.13 -21.40
N VAL A 100 16.95 13.16 -21.72
CA VAL A 100 15.99 14.12 -21.15
C VAL A 100 15.84 13.94 -19.64
N ARG A 101 15.61 12.71 -19.16
CA ARG A 101 15.45 12.40 -17.72
C ARG A 101 16.68 12.86 -16.91
N ARG A 102 17.90 12.61 -17.43
CA ARG A 102 19.14 13.04 -16.78
C ARG A 102 19.29 14.56 -16.74
N ALA A 103 18.99 15.26 -17.83
CA ALA A 103 19.04 16.72 -17.88
C ALA A 103 18.11 17.33 -16.81
N VAL A 104 16.88 16.83 -16.71
CA VAL A 104 15.90 17.25 -15.69
C VAL A 104 16.42 16.96 -14.27
N GLN A 105 16.88 15.73 -14.00
CA GLN A 105 17.36 15.33 -12.67
C GLN A 105 18.63 16.08 -12.23
N SER A 106 19.46 16.52 -13.19
CA SER A 106 20.67 17.32 -12.93
C SER A 106 20.39 18.81 -12.68
N GLY A 107 19.14 19.25 -12.86
CA GLY A 107 18.76 20.66 -12.75
C GLY A 107 19.14 21.51 -13.98
N ASN A 108 19.64 20.90 -15.05
CA ASN A 108 19.96 21.58 -16.29
C ASN A 108 18.71 21.75 -17.16
N VAL A 109 17.87 22.73 -16.80
CA VAL A 109 16.57 22.97 -17.44
C VAL A 109 16.71 23.36 -18.91
N GLN A 110 17.75 24.12 -19.27
CA GLN A 110 17.98 24.57 -20.65
C GLN A 110 18.28 23.38 -21.58
N ASP A 111 19.22 22.51 -21.19
CA ASP A 111 19.56 21.28 -21.91
C ASP A 111 18.37 20.30 -21.97
N ALA A 112 17.52 20.26 -20.93
CA ALA A 112 16.31 19.46 -20.95
C ALA A 112 15.29 19.97 -21.99
N ILE A 113 15.12 21.28 -22.13
CA ILE A 113 14.22 21.89 -23.12
C ILE A 113 14.71 21.62 -24.54
N GLU A 114 16.00 21.84 -24.80
CA GLU A 114 16.61 21.60 -26.12
C GLU A 114 16.44 20.15 -26.55
N LYS A 115 16.76 19.20 -25.68
CA LYS A 115 16.59 17.76 -25.96
C LYS A 115 15.14 17.36 -26.23
N VAL A 116 14.16 17.96 -25.56
CA VAL A 116 12.75 17.67 -25.83
C VAL A 116 12.34 18.20 -27.19
N ASN A 117 12.76 19.41 -27.55
CA ASN A 117 12.45 20.03 -28.83
C ASN A 117 13.10 19.29 -30.01
N ASP A 118 14.33 18.77 -29.83
CA ASP A 118 15.00 17.96 -30.85
C ASP A 118 14.27 16.63 -31.11
N LEU A 119 13.66 16.05 -30.07
CA LEU A 119 12.94 14.78 -30.15
C LEU A 119 11.49 14.93 -30.65
N ASN A 120 10.86 16.08 -30.42
CA ASN A 120 9.53 16.39 -30.90
C ASN A 120 9.44 17.89 -31.28
N PRO A 121 9.85 18.26 -32.50
CA PRO A 121 9.73 19.63 -32.97
C PRO A 121 8.25 19.96 -33.19
N GLU A 122 7.75 20.96 -32.45
CA GLU A 122 6.42 21.56 -32.64
C GLU A 122 6.37 22.49 -33.87
#